data_AF-A0A5C1A9I6-F1
#
_entry.id   AF-A0A5C1A9I6-F1
#
_cell.length_a   1.000
_cell.length_b   1.000
_cell.length_c   1.000
_cell.angle_alpha   90.00
_cell.angle_beta   90.00
_cell.angle_gamma   90.00
#
_symmetry.space_group_name_H-M   'P 1'
#
loop_
_entity.id
_entity.type
_entity.pdbx_description
1 polymer ?
#
loop_
_entity_poly.entity_id
_entity_poly.type
_entity_poly.pdbx_seq_one_letter_code
_entity_poly.pdbx_strand_id
1 'polypeptide(L)'
;MRSDHQSLSRRRLLRVSLGLLLMAAVGVGIAYSVRPARSMRARFEQVKEGMTREQVIGLVGPPGDYSAGDGWPCPRSSIVYDLDFESWLGNDAELLIEFDDNGVAKDVRVWDVMELPRQTLLERLRNSLGL
;
A
#
# COMPACT_ATOMS: atom_id res chain seq x y z
N MET A 1 59.13 9.83 15.96
CA MET A 1 58.28 10.83 16.65
C MET A 1 56.96 10.92 15.88
N ARG A 2 55.84 10.60 16.55
CA ARG A 2 54.43 10.73 16.11
C ARG A 2 53.99 9.97 14.83
N SER A 3 53.42 8.78 14.99
CA SER A 3 52.39 8.24 14.06
C SER A 3 51.41 7.22 14.68
N ASP A 4 51.26 7.13 16.02
CA ASP A 4 50.34 6.15 16.63
C ASP A 4 48.95 6.67 17.03
N HIS A 5 48.68 7.98 16.93
CA HIS A 5 47.38 8.53 17.33
C HIS A 5 46.25 8.43 16.28
N GLN A 6 46.55 8.00 15.04
CA GLN A 6 45.55 8.01 13.95
C GLN A 6 44.67 6.75 13.86
N SER A 7 45.09 5.61 14.42
CA SER A 7 44.40 4.32 14.22
C SER A 7 43.13 4.17 15.06
N LEU A 8 43.13 4.68 16.30
CA LEU A 8 41.97 4.66 17.20
C LEU A 8 40.86 5.61 16.74
N SER A 9 41.25 6.76 16.17
CA SER A 9 40.33 7.76 15.58
C SER A 9 39.53 7.18 14.41
N ARG A 10 40.20 6.49 13.48
CA ARG A 10 39.55 5.88 12.31
C ARG A 10 38.53 4.80 12.69
N ARG A 11 38.87 3.93 13.66
CA ARG A 11 37.94 2.89 14.14
C ARG A 11 36.74 3.47 14.85
N ARG A 12 36.91 4.57 15.60
CA ARG A 12 35.82 5.28 16.26
C ARG A 12 34.91 5.98 15.26
N LEU A 13 35.50 6.65 14.27
CA LEU A 13 34.79 7.28 13.15
C LEU A 13 33.95 6.27 12.36
N LEU A 14 34.53 5.11 12.03
CA LEU A 14 33.82 4.04 11.30
C LEU A 14 32.60 3.52 12.07
N ARG A 15 32.71 3.37 13.39
CA ARG A 15 31.58 2.94 14.23
C ARG A 15 30.47 3.99 14.28
N VAL A 16 30.84 5.28 14.40
CA VAL A 16 29.88 6.39 14.41
C VAL A 16 29.19 6.51 13.05
N SER A 17 29.93 6.43 11.95
CA SER A 17 29.35 6.49 10.60
C SER A 17 28.41 5.32 10.32
N LEU A 18 28.78 4.10 10.76
CA LEU A 18 27.92 2.93 10.63
C LEU A 18 26.64 3.07 11.47
N GLY A 19 26.75 3.58 12.70
CA GLY A 19 25.60 3.85 13.55
C GLY A 19 24.64 4.87 12.94
N LEU A 20 25.17 5.96 12.36
CA LEU A 20 24.37 6.96 11.65
C LEU A 20 23.68 6.40 10.41
N LEU A 21 24.38 5.56 9.63
CA LEU A 21 23.81 4.88 8.46
C LEU A 21 22.64 3.96 8.85
N LEU A 22 22.80 3.18 9.92
CA LEU A 22 21.74 2.32 10.44
C LEU A 22 20.54 3.13 10.92
N MET A 23 20.77 4.21 11.68
CA MET A 23 19.71 5.12 12.12
C MET A 23 18.97 5.77 10.95
N ALA A 24 19.69 6.21 9.92
CA ALA A 24 19.09 6.77 8.72
C ALA A 24 18.25 5.74 7.96
N ALA A 25 18.77 4.51 7.80
CA ALA A 25 18.03 3.42 7.17
C ALA A 25 16.73 3.08 7.92
N VAL A 26 16.78 3.02 9.26
CA VAL A 26 15.59 2.81 10.09
C VAL A 26 14.61 3.99 9.95
N GLY A 27 15.10 5.23 10.00
CA GLY A 27 14.27 6.42 9.83
C GLY A 27 13.55 6.45 8.48
N VAL A 28 14.25 6.11 7.40
CA VAL A 28 13.67 5.99 6.05
C VAL A 28 12.64 4.85 6.01
N GLY A 29 12.94 3.70 6.61
CA GLY A 29 12.01 2.57 6.68
C GLY A 29 10.71 2.92 7.43
N ILE A 30 10.81 3.62 8.55
CA ILE A 30 9.65 4.12 9.30
C ILE A 30 8.88 5.14 8.46
N ALA A 31 9.55 6.10 7.84
CA ALA A 31 8.89 7.11 7.01
C ALA A 31 8.13 6.51 5.81
N TYR A 32 8.66 5.45 5.20
CA TYR A 32 7.94 4.71 4.16
C TYR A 32 6.74 3.92 4.71
N SER A 33 6.84 3.41 5.94
CA SER A 33 5.77 2.61 6.56
C SER A 33 4.60 3.45 7.10
N VAL A 34 4.82 4.73 7.42
CA VAL A 34 3.80 5.62 8.01
C VAL A 34 3.12 6.48 6.94
N ARG A 35 3.26 6.18 5.64
CA ARG A 35 2.52 6.91 4.62
C ARG A 35 1.01 6.73 4.86
N PRO A 36 0.26 7.83 5.10
CA PRO A 36 -1.16 7.72 5.34
C PRO A 36 -1.82 7.16 4.09
N ALA A 37 -2.31 5.93 4.22
CA ALA A 37 -3.21 5.30 3.27
C ALA A 37 -4.34 6.28 2.96
N ARG A 38 -4.40 6.78 1.72
CA ARG A 38 -5.50 7.64 1.30
C ARG A 38 -6.76 6.79 1.32
N SER A 39 -7.74 7.15 2.14
CA SER A 39 -9.08 6.53 2.09
C SER A 39 -9.65 6.74 0.69
N MET A 40 -10.01 5.64 0.04
CA MET A 40 -10.55 5.63 -1.31
C MET A 40 -12.06 5.40 -1.33
N ARG A 41 -12.63 4.86 -0.24
CA ARG A 41 -14.07 4.60 -0.10
C ARG A 41 -14.93 5.78 -0.52
N ALA A 42 -14.69 6.96 0.05
CA ALA A 42 -15.51 8.15 -0.21
C ALA A 42 -15.49 8.58 -1.70
N ARG A 43 -14.44 8.22 -2.45
CA ARG A 43 -14.35 8.46 -3.89
C ARG A 43 -14.99 7.33 -4.69
N PHE A 44 -14.84 6.08 -4.25
CA PHE A 44 -15.49 4.95 -4.88
C PHE A 44 -17.01 5.05 -4.79
N GLU A 45 -17.56 5.50 -3.66
CA GLU A 45 -19.00 5.73 -3.48
C GLU A 45 -19.57 6.84 -4.38
N GLN A 46 -18.73 7.72 -4.91
CA GLN A 46 -19.13 8.74 -5.88
C GLN A 46 -19.29 8.17 -7.29
N VAL A 47 -18.70 7.00 -7.59
CA VAL A 47 -18.90 6.32 -8.87
C VAL A 47 -20.31 5.74 -8.93
N LYS A 48 -21.00 5.95 -10.05
CA LYS A 48 -22.38 5.50 -10.29
C LYS A 48 -22.50 4.83 -11.65
N GLU A 49 -23.48 3.95 -11.78
CA GLU A 49 -23.92 3.44 -13.08
C GLU A 49 -24.24 4.61 -14.03
N GLY A 50 -23.96 4.42 -15.32
CA GLY A 50 -24.09 5.44 -16.35
C GLY A 50 -22.87 6.36 -16.51
N MET A 51 -21.86 6.29 -15.63
CA MET A 51 -20.60 7.02 -15.83
C MET A 51 -19.76 6.37 -16.94
N THR A 52 -19.12 7.18 -17.77
CA THR A 52 -18.15 6.66 -18.74
C THR A 52 -16.86 6.25 -18.05
N ARG A 53 -16.11 5.35 -18.68
CA ARG A 53 -14.79 4.92 -18.21
C ARG A 53 -13.85 6.09 -17.93
N GLU A 54 -13.84 7.13 -18.78
CA GLU A 54 -13.02 8.32 -18.60
C GLU A 54 -13.46 9.16 -17.39
N GLN A 55 -14.77 9.25 -17.13
CA GLN A 55 -15.28 9.95 -15.95
C GLN A 55 -14.86 9.23 -14.66
N VAL A 56 -14.97 7.89 -14.65
CA VAL A 56 -14.48 7.07 -13.54
C VAL A 56 -12.99 7.28 -13.34
N ILE A 57 -12.18 7.17 -14.39
CA ILE A 57 -10.73 7.37 -14.32
C ILE A 57 -10.36 8.78 -13.84
N GLY A 58 -11.11 9.81 -14.27
CA GLY A 58 -10.92 11.17 -13.80
C GLY A 58 -11.21 11.35 -12.31
N LEU A 59 -12.11 10.54 -11.74
CA LEU A 59 -12.51 10.61 -10.35
C LEU A 59 -11.59 9.79 -9.42
N VAL A 60 -11.28 8.55 -9.81
CA VAL A 60 -10.61 7.58 -8.94
C VAL A 60 -9.21 7.17 -9.42
N GLY A 61 -8.83 7.53 -10.65
CA GLY A 61 -7.59 7.09 -11.30
C GLY A 61 -7.80 5.85 -12.19
N PRO A 62 -6.75 5.38 -12.91
CA PRO A 62 -6.82 4.15 -13.70
C PRO A 62 -7.13 2.91 -12.84
N PRO A 63 -7.66 1.81 -13.38
CA PRO A 63 -7.83 0.57 -12.62
C PRO A 63 -6.49 0.06 -12.07
N GLY A 64 -6.51 -0.58 -10.90
CA GLY A 64 -5.30 -1.10 -10.25
C GLY A 64 -5.34 -1.12 -8.72
N ASP A 65 -4.19 -1.46 -8.13
CA ASP A 65 -3.98 -1.54 -6.68
C ASP A 65 -3.41 -0.23 -6.13
N TYR A 66 -4.22 0.45 -5.31
CA TYR A 66 -3.92 1.67 -4.57
C TYR A 66 -3.71 1.42 -3.08
N SER A 67 -3.72 0.15 -2.66
CA SER A 67 -3.41 -0.22 -1.29
C SER A 67 -1.92 0.01 -0.99
N ALA A 68 -1.58 0.20 0.27
CA ALA A 68 -0.20 0.34 0.74
C ALA A 68 0.53 -1.02 0.88
N GLY A 69 0.00 -2.08 0.25
CA GLY A 69 0.48 -3.46 0.41
C GLY A 69 -0.04 -4.18 1.66
N ASP A 70 -0.93 -3.53 2.42
CA ASP A 70 -1.60 -4.13 3.60
C ASP A 70 -3.03 -4.62 3.28
N GLY A 71 -3.57 -4.26 2.10
CA GLY A 71 -4.88 -4.70 1.66
C GLY A 71 -4.77 -6.07 1.00
N TRP A 72 -5.29 -7.11 1.66
CA TRP A 72 -5.58 -8.35 0.96
C TRP A 72 -6.97 -8.23 0.33
N PRO A 73 -7.13 -8.52 -0.97
CA PRO A 73 -8.47 -8.67 -1.52
C PRO A 73 -9.19 -9.70 -0.65
N CYS A 74 -10.40 -9.36 -0.21
CA CYS A 74 -11.24 -10.26 0.59
C CYS A 74 -11.22 -11.64 -0.09
N PRO A 75 -10.93 -12.76 0.61
CA PRO A 75 -10.88 -14.07 0.00
C PRO A 75 -12.21 -14.34 -0.68
N ARG A 76 -12.27 -14.08 -1.99
CA ARG A 76 -13.48 -14.25 -2.78
C ARG A 76 -13.75 -15.73 -2.75
N SER A 77 -14.89 -16.14 -2.20
CA SER A 77 -15.47 -17.42 -2.60
C SER A 77 -15.47 -17.40 -4.13
N SER A 78 -14.92 -18.43 -4.76
CA SER A 78 -14.55 -18.57 -6.17
C SER A 78 -15.69 -18.41 -7.20
N ILE A 79 -16.78 -17.74 -6.82
CA ILE A 79 -18.04 -17.59 -7.55
C ILE A 79 -18.10 -16.24 -8.29
N VAL A 80 -17.26 -15.25 -7.96
CA VAL A 80 -17.27 -13.91 -8.60
C VAL A 80 -16.02 -13.68 -9.45
N TYR A 81 -15.77 -14.59 -10.39
CA TYR A 81 -14.90 -14.35 -11.53
C TYR A 81 -15.76 -14.06 -12.77
N ASP A 82 -16.68 -13.09 -12.67
CA ASP A 82 -17.15 -12.44 -13.88
C ASP A 82 -15.92 -11.73 -14.46
N LEU A 83 -15.39 -12.28 -15.56
CA LEU A 83 -14.12 -11.89 -16.18
C LEU A 83 -14.11 -10.44 -16.69
N ASP A 84 -15.27 -9.78 -16.69
CA ASP A 84 -15.49 -8.49 -17.34
C ASP A 84 -15.50 -7.31 -16.35
N PHE A 85 -15.23 -7.54 -15.06
CA PHE A 85 -15.09 -6.44 -14.08
C PHE A 85 -13.69 -5.83 -14.10
N GLU A 86 -13.63 -4.52 -14.21
CA GLU A 86 -12.45 -3.74 -13.85
C GLU A 86 -12.44 -3.47 -12.34
N SER A 87 -11.25 -3.48 -11.73
CA SER A 87 -11.09 -3.34 -10.28
C SER A 87 -10.16 -2.18 -9.87
N TRP A 88 -10.55 -1.52 -8.80
CA TRP A 88 -9.77 -0.53 -8.07
C TRP A 88 -9.69 -0.97 -6.61
N LEU A 89 -8.52 -1.40 -6.18
CA LEU A 89 -8.31 -1.83 -4.80
C LEU A 89 -7.76 -0.65 -3.98
N GLY A 90 -8.52 -0.19 -3.00
CA GLY A 90 -8.09 0.77 -1.99
C GLY A 90 -7.66 0.08 -0.69
N ASN A 91 -7.23 0.87 0.30
CA ASN A 91 -6.91 0.34 1.63
C ASN A 91 -8.15 -0.02 2.45
N ASP A 92 -9.28 0.63 2.15
CA ASP A 92 -10.51 0.61 2.94
C ASP A 92 -11.73 0.13 2.14
N ALA A 93 -11.59 -0.02 0.83
CA ALA A 93 -12.64 -0.48 -0.06
C ALA A 93 -12.06 -1.03 -1.36
N GLU A 94 -12.83 -1.87 -2.04
CA GLU A 94 -12.59 -2.31 -3.41
C GLU A 94 -13.77 -1.85 -4.27
N LEU A 95 -13.48 -1.25 -5.42
CA LEU A 95 -14.48 -0.86 -6.42
C LEU A 95 -14.35 -1.80 -7.61
N LEU A 96 -15.48 -2.39 -7.99
CA LEU A 96 -15.63 -3.27 -9.14
C LEU A 96 -16.64 -2.66 -10.09
N ILE A 97 -16.28 -2.54 -11.37
CA ILE A 97 -17.17 -1.99 -12.40
C ILE A 97 -17.22 -2.91 -13.61
N GLU A 98 -18.43 -3.26 -14.04
CA GLU A 98 -18.69 -3.83 -15.36
C GLU A 98 -19.02 -2.67 -16.31
N PHE A 99 -18.28 -2.55 -17.41
CA PHE A 99 -18.62 -1.59 -18.47
C PHE A 99 -19.38 -2.29 -19.59
N ASP A 100 -20.33 -1.60 -20.20
CA ASP A 100 -20.98 -2.06 -21.42
C ASP A 100 -20.08 -1.89 -22.67
N ASP A 101 -20.57 -2.32 -23.83
CA ASP A 101 -19.85 -2.20 -25.11
C ASP A 101 -19.55 -0.74 -25.51
N ASN A 102 -20.21 0.25 -24.89
CA ASN A 102 -19.98 1.67 -25.11
C ASN A 102 -18.99 2.28 -24.10
N GLY A 103 -18.45 1.47 -23.17
CA GLY A 103 -17.57 1.95 -22.11
C GLY A 103 -18.30 2.70 -21.00
N VAL A 104 -19.58 2.42 -20.79
CA VAL A 104 -20.43 3.02 -19.74
C VAL A 104 -20.63 2.02 -18.61
N ALA A 105 -20.46 2.46 -17.37
CA ALA A 105 -20.61 1.63 -16.18
C ALA A 105 -22.05 1.10 -16.08
N LYS A 106 -22.20 -0.23 -16.18
CA LYS A 106 -23.49 -0.93 -16.12
C LYS A 106 -23.76 -1.54 -14.75
N ASP A 107 -22.73 -2.00 -14.08
CA ASP A 107 -22.79 -2.48 -12.69
C ASP A 107 -21.62 -1.86 -11.91
N VAL A 108 -21.91 -1.31 -10.74
CA VAL A 108 -20.93 -0.67 -9.86
C VAL A 108 -21.07 -1.25 -8.46
N ARG A 109 -20.02 -1.89 -7.97
CA ARG A 109 -19.98 -2.50 -6.65
C ARG A 109 -18.84 -1.92 -5.84
N VAL A 110 -19.15 -1.45 -4.63
CA VAL A 110 -18.16 -1.02 -3.65
C VAL A 110 -18.20 -1.99 -2.49
N TRP A 111 -17.10 -2.69 -2.27
CA TRP A 111 -16.96 -3.69 -1.23
C TRP A 111 -16.02 -3.22 -0.14
N ASP A 112 -16.26 -3.70 1.07
CA ASP A 112 -15.34 -3.51 2.17
C ASP A 112 -14.12 -4.41 1.96
N VAL A 113 -12.92 -3.84 2.04
CA VAL A 113 -11.70 -4.62 2.18
C VAL A 113 -11.63 -5.03 3.63
N MET A 114 -11.42 -6.32 3.91
CA MET A 114 -11.14 -6.73 5.27
C MET A 114 -9.87 -6.03 5.73
N GLU A 115 -10.03 -5.10 6.68
CA GLU A 115 -8.91 -4.56 7.43
C GLU A 115 -8.31 -5.72 8.24
N LEU A 116 -7.27 -6.35 7.71
CA LEU A 116 -6.42 -7.16 8.56
C LEU A 116 -5.85 -6.21 9.63
N PRO A 117 -5.87 -6.59 10.92
CA PRO A 117 -5.29 -5.77 11.96
C PRO A 117 -3.86 -5.44 11.53
N ARG A 118 -3.58 -4.15 11.35
CA ARG A 118 -2.26 -3.67 10.92
C ARG A 118 -1.23 -4.30 11.83
N GLN A 119 -0.40 -5.19 11.28
CA GLN A 119 0.67 -5.79 12.04
C GLN A 119 1.57 -4.66 12.52
N THR A 120 1.63 -4.50 13.84
CA THR A 120 2.54 -3.56 14.46
C THR A 120 3.98 -3.93 14.08
N LEU A 121 4.89 -2.96 14.14
CA LEU A 121 6.33 -3.25 13.92
C LEU A 121 6.82 -4.38 14.85
N LEU A 122 6.25 -4.48 16.05
CA LEU A 122 6.55 -5.54 17.01
C LEU A 122 6.07 -6.91 16.52
N GLU A 123 4.88 -7.00 15.93
CA GLU A 123 4.36 -8.24 15.34
C GLU A 123 5.14 -8.65 14.09
N ARG A 124 5.55 -7.72 13.24
CA ARG A 124 6.45 -8.02 12.11
C ARG A 124 7.80 -8.53 12.58
N LEU A 125 8.37 -7.94 13.63
CA LEU A 125 9.64 -8.37 14.22
C LEU A 125 9.48 -9.76 14.89
N ARG A 126 8.38 -9.97 15.59
CA ARG A 126 8.05 -11.25 16.22
C ARG A 126 7.90 -12.37 15.19
N ASN A 127 7.16 -12.12 14.11
CA ASN A 127 6.97 -13.07 13.02
C ASN A 127 8.29 -13.38 12.30
N SER A 128 9.17 -12.40 12.08
CA SER A 128 10.47 -12.65 11.44
C SER A 128 11.43 -13.43 12.33
N LEU A 129 11.27 -13.35 13.65
CA LEU A 129 12.02 -14.11 14.64
C LEU A 129 11.40 -15.48 14.96
N GLY A 130 10.23 -15.81 14.39
CA GLY A 130 9.52 -17.07 14.63
C GLY A 130 8.99 -17.23 16.08
N LEU A 131 8.68 -16.11 16.74
CA LEU A 131 8.19 -16.04 18.13
C LEU A 131 6.67 -15.87 18.22
#